data_AF-A0A8H3BWT2-F1
#
_entry.id   AF-A0A8H3BWT2-F1
#
_cell.length_a   1.000
_cell.length_b   1.000
_cell.length_c   1.000
_cell.angle_alpha   90.00
_cell.angle_beta   90.00
_cell.angle_gamma   90.00
#
_symmetry.space_group_name_H-M   'P 1'
#
loop_
_entity.id
_entity.type
_entity.pdbx_description
1 polymer ?
#
loop_
_entity_poly.entity_id
_entity_poly.type
_entity_poly.pdbx_seq_one_letter_code
_entity_poly.pdbx_strand_id
1 'polypeptide(L)'
;MPSGSSAPSSASSGRSSPVSEAFSGFSADSDVSSSNTSTSSLFDTSCTRHDRLGAWFLGPKAENIGFLKQFLNSVADETERARLAYQPNDPKFIGQEMQASSVFQKEMSELDVALKELVGALAEHSIPFWSPRYNAHMNGDTSLPGMLGYLAAALFNPNNVCTESSPLTSVIERDVGLQLCQMLGY
;
A
#
# COMPACT_ATOMS: atom_id res chain seq x y z
N MET A 1 6.03 -55.02 24.83
CA MET A 1 6.68 -54.56 23.59
C MET A 1 5.92 -55.23 22.45
N PRO A 2 5.03 -54.50 21.75
CA PRO A 2 5.44 -53.41 20.87
C PRO A 2 4.77 -52.06 21.20
N SER A 3 5.52 -51.01 20.91
CA SER A 3 5.17 -49.60 21.01
C SER A 3 4.44 -49.13 19.75
N GLY A 4 3.14 -48.87 19.86
CA GLY A 4 2.36 -48.16 18.85
C GLY A 4 2.31 -46.67 19.18
N SER A 5 3.18 -45.88 18.54
CA SER A 5 3.12 -44.43 18.56
C SER A 5 2.00 -43.97 17.62
N SER A 6 0.84 -43.60 18.19
CA SER A 6 -0.21 -42.88 17.46
C SER A 6 0.09 -41.38 17.54
N ALA A 7 0.67 -40.82 16.48
CA ALA A 7 0.78 -39.37 16.31
C ALA A 7 -0.63 -38.76 16.18
N PRO A 8 -0.95 -37.66 16.88
CA PRO A 8 -2.21 -36.97 16.66
C PRO A 8 -2.15 -36.25 15.31
N SER A 9 -3.09 -36.59 14.43
CA SER A 9 -3.38 -35.85 13.21
C SER A 9 -3.78 -34.42 13.58
N SER A 10 -2.90 -33.45 13.38
CA SER A 10 -3.24 -32.04 13.46
C SER A 10 -4.11 -31.68 12.27
N ALA A 11 -5.43 -31.77 12.43
CA ALA A 11 -6.36 -31.08 11.54
C ALA A 11 -6.02 -29.58 11.61
N SER A 12 -5.45 -29.03 10.54
CA SER A 12 -5.31 -27.60 10.38
C SER A 12 -6.71 -27.02 10.23
N SER A 13 -7.34 -26.68 11.35
CA SER A 13 -8.51 -25.82 11.35
C SER A 13 -8.09 -24.53 10.66
N GLY A 14 -8.57 -24.30 9.45
CA GLY A 14 -8.35 -23.08 8.68
C GLY A 14 -9.03 -21.91 9.38
N ARG A 15 -8.41 -21.41 10.46
CA ARG A 15 -8.74 -20.11 11.01
C ARG A 15 -8.15 -19.08 10.06
N SER A 16 -9.02 -18.28 9.47
CA SER A 16 -8.66 -17.04 8.80
C SER A 16 -7.72 -16.24 9.71
N SER A 17 -6.56 -15.85 9.19
CA SER A 17 -5.70 -14.87 9.84
C SER A 17 -6.46 -13.54 9.97
N PRO A 18 -6.26 -12.74 11.03
CA PRO A 18 -6.82 -11.39 11.13
C PRO A 18 -6.51 -10.52 9.89
N VAL A 19 -5.37 -10.77 9.23
CA VAL A 19 -5.03 -10.16 7.94
C VAL A 19 -5.94 -10.66 6.82
N SER A 20 -6.22 -11.96 6.74
CA SER A 20 -7.18 -12.48 5.75
C SER A 20 -8.61 -11.99 5.96
N GLU A 21 -9.00 -11.63 7.19
CA GLU A 21 -10.30 -10.97 7.45
C GLU A 21 -10.27 -9.50 7.06
N ALA A 22 -9.20 -8.77 7.45
CA ALA A 22 -9.01 -7.36 7.10
C ALA A 22 -8.91 -7.12 5.59
N PHE A 23 -8.37 -8.09 4.85
CA PHE A 23 -8.22 -8.06 3.40
C PHE A 23 -9.13 -9.06 2.68
N SER A 24 -10.16 -9.58 3.35
CA SER A 24 -11.10 -10.59 2.77
C SER A 24 -11.83 -10.10 1.52
N GLY A 25 -11.96 -8.78 1.33
CA GLY A 25 -12.49 -8.16 0.11
C GLY A 25 -11.49 -8.04 -1.04
N PHE A 26 -10.21 -8.33 -0.80
CA PHE A 26 -9.16 -8.35 -1.82
C PHE A 26 -9.10 -9.77 -2.40
N SER A 27 -10.05 -10.10 -3.28
CA SER A 27 -10.08 -11.42 -3.94
C SER A 27 -8.76 -11.68 -4.65
N ALA A 28 -8.08 -12.75 -4.24
CA ALA A 28 -6.90 -13.29 -4.92
C ALA A 28 -7.26 -14.07 -6.19
N ASP A 29 -8.52 -14.00 -6.64
CA ASP A 29 -8.96 -14.57 -7.91
C ASP A 29 -8.46 -13.71 -9.07
N SER A 30 -7.15 -13.71 -9.28
CA SER A 30 -6.65 -13.56 -10.63
C SER A 30 -6.99 -14.86 -11.35
N ASP A 31 -8.18 -14.94 -11.94
CA ASP A 31 -8.48 -15.89 -13.01
C ASP A 31 -7.56 -15.56 -14.19
N VAL A 32 -6.30 -15.98 -14.11
CA VAL A 32 -5.47 -16.21 -15.28
C VAL A 32 -5.93 -17.56 -15.82
N SER A 33 -7.09 -17.54 -16.50
CA SER A 33 -7.60 -18.70 -17.22
C SER A 33 -6.51 -19.21 -18.17
N SER A 34 -5.94 -20.35 -17.82
CA SER A 34 -4.97 -21.08 -18.64
C SER A 34 -5.70 -21.91 -19.68
N SER A 35 -6.58 -21.26 -20.45
CA SER A 35 -7.24 -21.88 -21.59
C SER A 35 -7.41 -20.82 -22.66
N ASN A 36 -6.77 -21.03 -23.82
CA ASN A 36 -7.28 -20.60 -25.13
C ASN A 36 -6.38 -21.16 -26.24
N THR A 37 -6.57 -22.44 -26.54
CA THR A 37 -6.46 -22.93 -27.92
C THR A 37 -7.77 -22.57 -28.62
N SER A 38 -7.86 -21.36 -29.18
CA SER A 38 -8.87 -21.01 -30.20
C SER A 38 -8.48 -19.71 -30.89
N THR A 39 -8.20 -19.81 -32.18
CA THR A 39 -7.82 -18.73 -33.08
C THR A 39 -9.02 -17.84 -33.41
N SER A 40 -9.19 -16.71 -32.72
CA SER A 40 -9.99 -15.58 -33.19
C SER A 40 -9.58 -14.28 -32.50
N SER A 41 -9.22 -13.27 -33.30
CA SER A 41 -8.72 -11.91 -32.93
C SER A 41 -7.26 -11.84 -32.44
N LEU A 42 -6.32 -11.77 -33.39
CA LEU A 42 -4.88 -11.65 -33.13
C LEU A 42 -4.42 -10.27 -32.60
N PHE A 43 -5.33 -9.31 -32.37
CA PHE A 43 -4.96 -7.95 -31.96
C PHE A 43 -5.82 -7.33 -30.84
N ASP A 44 -6.63 -8.11 -30.11
CA ASP A 44 -7.48 -7.55 -29.03
C ASP A 44 -7.24 -8.21 -27.64
N THR A 45 -6.00 -8.57 -27.35
CA THR A 45 -5.58 -9.11 -26.03
C THR A 45 -4.35 -8.40 -25.45
N SER A 46 -3.71 -7.51 -26.24
CA SER A 46 -2.61 -6.67 -25.75
C SER A 46 -3.12 -5.46 -24.98
N CYS A 47 -4.27 -4.90 -25.39
CA CYS A 47 -4.89 -3.74 -24.75
C CYS A 47 -5.19 -4.04 -23.29
N THR A 48 -5.94 -5.11 -23.00
CA THR A 48 -6.40 -5.41 -21.63
C THR A 48 -5.28 -5.68 -20.62
N ARG A 49 -4.19 -6.35 -21.01
CA ARG A 49 -3.04 -6.57 -20.10
C ARG A 49 -2.21 -5.32 -19.89
N HIS A 50 -2.01 -4.53 -20.94
CA HIS A 50 -1.30 -3.27 -20.83
C HIS A 50 -2.10 -2.25 -20.02
N ASP A 51 -3.41 -2.20 -20.20
CA ASP A 51 -4.34 -1.37 -19.42
C ASP A 51 -4.25 -1.71 -17.92
N ARG A 52 -4.22 -3.00 -17.58
CA ARG A 52 -4.05 -3.46 -16.19
C ARG A 52 -2.73 -2.99 -15.58
N LEU A 53 -1.62 -3.08 -16.32
CA LEU A 53 -0.32 -2.57 -15.86
C LEU A 53 -0.31 -1.05 -15.77
N GLY A 54 -0.94 -0.37 -16.74
CA GLY A 54 -1.09 1.08 -16.75
C GLY A 54 -1.78 1.62 -15.51
N ALA A 55 -2.70 0.85 -14.90
CA ALA A 55 -3.37 1.21 -13.66
C ALA A 55 -2.48 1.12 -12.40
N TRP A 56 -1.33 0.46 -12.46
CA TRP A 56 -0.46 0.26 -11.30
C TRP A 56 0.58 1.36 -11.08
N PHE A 57 0.74 2.29 -12.03
CA PHE A 57 1.76 3.33 -11.99
C PHE A 57 1.15 4.72 -12.14
N LEU A 58 1.89 5.76 -11.74
CA LEU A 58 1.44 7.14 -11.93
C LEU A 58 1.49 7.53 -13.40
N GLY A 59 2.53 7.05 -14.10
CA GLY A 59 2.71 7.19 -15.53
C GLY A 59 3.71 8.28 -15.91
N PRO A 60 4.33 8.20 -17.11
CA PRO A 60 5.39 9.11 -17.54
C PRO A 60 5.01 10.60 -17.57
N LYS A 61 3.71 10.88 -17.70
CA LYS A 61 3.14 12.23 -17.72
C LYS A 61 2.12 12.45 -16.61
N ALA A 62 2.16 11.61 -15.58
CA ALA A 62 1.22 11.62 -14.47
C ALA A 62 -0.23 11.46 -14.93
N GLU A 63 -0.45 10.59 -15.91
CA GLU A 63 -1.75 10.27 -16.50
C GLU A 63 -2.78 9.85 -15.43
N ASN A 64 -2.32 9.17 -14.37
CA ASN A 64 -3.15 8.69 -13.27
C ASN A 64 -3.15 9.61 -12.03
N ILE A 65 -2.70 10.87 -12.14
CA ILE A 65 -2.60 11.78 -10.99
C ILE A 65 -3.95 12.05 -10.29
N GLY A 66 -5.06 12.03 -11.05
CA GLY A 66 -6.41 12.17 -10.49
C GLY A 66 -6.72 11.06 -9.49
N PHE A 67 -6.41 9.81 -9.85
CA PHE A 67 -6.58 8.66 -8.96
C PHE A 67 -5.66 8.74 -7.74
N LEU A 68 -4.38 9.12 -7.93
CA LEU A 68 -3.46 9.29 -6.79
C LEU A 68 -4.00 10.29 -5.76
N LYS A 69 -4.47 11.46 -6.20
CA LYS A 69 -5.09 12.46 -5.31
C LYS A 69 -6.31 11.91 -4.58
N GLN A 70 -7.17 11.18 -5.28
CA GLN A 70 -8.34 10.54 -4.69
C GLN A 70 -7.94 9.53 -3.61
N PHE A 71 -6.97 8.65 -3.90
CA PHE A 71 -6.51 7.64 -2.95
C PHE A 71 -5.85 8.26 -1.71
N LEU A 72 -5.04 9.31 -1.88
CA LEU A 72 -4.44 10.03 -0.75
C LEU A 72 -5.50 10.69 0.14
N ASN A 73 -6.56 11.26 -0.44
CA ASN A 73 -7.69 11.77 0.33
C ASN A 73 -8.40 10.65 1.10
N SER A 74 -8.66 9.50 0.46
CA SER A 74 -9.25 8.35 1.15
C SER A 74 -8.38 7.86 2.31
N VAL A 75 -7.05 7.81 2.15
CA VAL A 75 -6.13 7.47 3.24
C VAL A 75 -6.25 8.47 4.40
N ALA A 76 -6.34 9.77 4.11
CA ALA A 76 -6.54 10.80 5.12
C ALA A 76 -7.89 10.64 5.85
N ASP A 77 -8.98 10.44 5.11
CA ASP A 77 -10.34 10.26 5.65
C ASP A 77 -10.45 9.03 6.56
N GLU A 78 -9.88 7.89 6.13
CA GLU A 78 -9.84 6.67 6.93
C GLU A 78 -9.01 6.85 8.20
N THR A 79 -7.89 7.57 8.10
CA THR A 79 -7.03 7.89 9.25
C THR A 79 -7.75 8.78 10.26
N GLU A 80 -8.46 9.82 9.78
CA GLU A 80 -9.30 10.66 10.65
C GLU A 80 -10.36 9.81 11.35
N ARG A 81 -11.08 8.97 10.61
CA ARG A 81 -12.13 8.12 11.18
C ARG A 81 -11.58 7.17 12.25
N ALA A 82 -10.44 6.53 11.99
CA ALA A 82 -9.80 5.64 12.95
C ALA A 82 -9.44 6.39 14.25
N ARG A 83 -8.89 7.61 14.15
CA ARG A 83 -8.52 8.42 15.31
C ARG A 83 -9.74 8.90 16.10
N LEU A 84 -10.82 9.30 15.44
CA LEU A 84 -12.07 9.73 16.10
C LEU A 84 -12.84 8.57 16.73
N ALA A 85 -12.74 7.36 16.18
CA ALA A 85 -13.39 6.18 16.72
C ALA A 85 -12.72 5.67 18.02
N TYR A 86 -11.42 5.95 18.21
CA TYR A 86 -10.70 5.58 19.42
C TYR A 86 -10.99 6.59 20.54
N GLN A 87 -11.67 6.12 21.59
CA GLN A 87 -12.14 6.96 22.71
C GLN A 87 -12.95 8.19 22.24
N PRO A 88 -14.17 8.00 21.69
CA PRO A 88 -14.94 9.09 21.06
C PRO A 88 -15.32 10.26 21.98
N ASN A 89 -15.25 10.04 23.30
CA ASN A 89 -15.60 11.05 24.30
C ASN A 89 -14.41 11.94 24.68
N ASP A 90 -13.19 11.61 24.24
CA ASP A 90 -12.02 12.43 24.54
C ASP A 90 -12.11 13.78 23.80
N PRO A 91 -11.76 14.90 24.46
CA PRO A 91 -11.79 16.20 23.82
C PRO A 91 -10.69 16.33 22.76
N LYS A 92 -10.93 17.17 21.76
CA LYS A 92 -9.90 17.52 20.77
C LYS A 92 -8.76 18.28 21.46
N PHE A 93 -7.56 17.71 21.44
CA PHE A 93 -6.37 18.34 22.01
C PHE A 93 -5.93 19.59 21.24
N ILE A 94 -6.09 19.57 19.91
CA ILE A 94 -5.83 20.71 19.04
C ILE A 94 -7.19 21.30 18.63
N GLY A 95 -7.56 22.41 19.26
CA GLY A 95 -8.82 23.13 19.03
C GLY A 95 -8.73 24.22 17.96
N GLN A 96 -9.88 24.77 17.57
CA GLN A 96 -9.96 25.85 16.57
C GLN A 96 -9.24 27.13 17.00
N GLU A 97 -9.25 27.47 18.29
CA GLU A 97 -8.50 28.62 18.82
C GLU A 97 -6.99 28.47 18.62
N MET A 98 -6.45 27.29 18.91
CA MET A 98 -5.04 26.98 18.67
C MET A 98 -4.71 27.09 17.19
N GLN A 99 -5.55 26.52 16.32
CA GLN A 99 -5.38 26.61 14.87
C GLN A 99 -5.47 28.04 14.37
N ALA A 100 -6.32 28.88 14.95
CA ALA A 100 -6.48 30.29 14.58
C ALA A 100 -5.34 31.19 15.11
N SER A 101 -4.49 30.68 16.01
CA SER A 101 -3.38 31.46 16.56
C SER A 101 -2.36 31.84 15.49
N SER A 102 -1.77 33.02 15.62
CA SER A 102 -0.75 33.50 14.69
C SER A 102 0.49 32.62 14.66
N VAL A 103 0.85 32.02 15.79
CA VAL A 103 1.98 31.08 15.90
C VAL A 103 1.70 29.82 15.10
N PHE A 104 0.53 29.19 15.28
CA PHE A 104 0.18 27.98 14.54
C PHE A 104 0.11 28.23 13.02
N GLN A 105 -0.52 29.33 12.61
CA GLN A 105 -0.61 29.70 11.19
C GLN A 105 0.76 29.97 10.57
N LYS A 106 1.68 30.59 11.33
CA LYS A 106 3.05 30.80 10.90
C LYS A 106 3.77 29.47 10.67
N GLU A 107 3.72 28.54 11.64
CA GLU A 107 4.35 27.22 11.52
C GLU A 107 3.78 26.43 10.32
N MET A 108 2.46 26.46 10.11
CA MET A 108 1.83 25.80 8.96
C MET A 108 2.24 26.44 7.62
N SER A 109 2.40 27.76 7.59
CA SER A 109 2.90 28.45 6.40
C SER A 109 4.36 28.12 6.11
N GLU A 110 5.21 28.05 7.14
CA GLU A 110 6.63 27.69 6.98
C GLU A 110 6.77 26.24 6.49
N LEU A 111 5.94 25.32 7.02
CA LEU A 111 5.90 23.94 6.56
C LEU A 111 5.46 23.82 5.08
N ASP A 112 4.43 24.56 4.66
CA ASP A 112 3.96 24.58 3.27
C ASP A 112 5.04 25.09 2.31
N VAL A 113 5.77 26.16 2.71
CA VAL A 113 6.91 26.67 1.93
C VAL A 113 8.01 25.63 1.81
N ALA A 114 8.46 25.06 2.94
CA ALA A 114 9.53 24.07 2.95
C ALA A 114 9.17 22.82 2.13
N LEU A 115 7.91 22.36 2.19
CA LEU A 115 7.43 21.23 1.40
C LEU A 115 7.44 21.55 -0.10
N LYS A 116 6.99 22.74 -0.50
CA LYS A 116 7.01 23.18 -1.91
C LYS A 116 8.43 23.29 -2.44
N GLU A 117 9.35 23.84 -1.65
CA GLU A 117 10.77 23.92 -1.99
C GLU A 117 11.37 22.52 -2.19
N LEU A 118 11.12 21.59 -1.26
CA LEU A 118 11.59 20.22 -1.37
C LEU A 118 11.04 19.53 -2.62
N VAL A 119 9.73 19.61 -2.86
CA VAL A 119 9.09 19.00 -4.05
C VAL A 119 9.60 19.63 -5.35
N GLY A 120 9.79 20.96 -5.37
CA GLY A 120 10.37 21.67 -6.51
C GLY A 120 11.81 21.23 -6.79
N ALA A 121 12.65 21.16 -5.75
CA ALA A 121 14.03 20.69 -5.86
C ALA A 121 14.11 19.23 -6.34
N LEU A 122 13.22 18.35 -5.85
CA LEU A 122 13.11 16.99 -6.33
C LEU A 122 12.73 16.95 -7.82
N ALA A 123 11.78 17.78 -8.25
CA ALA A 123 11.36 17.84 -9.65
C ALA A 123 12.46 18.37 -10.59
N GLU A 124 13.28 19.32 -10.15
CA GLU A 124 14.32 19.96 -10.95
C GLU A 124 15.64 19.16 -10.97
N HIS A 125 16.01 18.56 -9.84
CA HIS A 125 17.35 17.99 -9.65
C HIS A 125 17.39 16.45 -9.58
N SER A 126 16.24 15.78 -9.62
CA SER A 126 16.21 14.31 -9.67
C SER A 126 16.32 13.77 -11.09
N ILE A 127 16.84 12.55 -11.22
CA ILE A 127 16.81 11.81 -12.47
C ILE A 127 15.35 11.39 -12.75
N PRO A 128 14.79 11.67 -13.94
CA PRO A 128 13.39 11.39 -14.25
C PRO A 128 13.15 9.91 -14.54
N PHE A 129 13.25 9.06 -13.51
CA PHE A 129 13.10 7.61 -13.63
C PHE A 129 11.73 7.16 -14.13
N TRP A 130 10.70 8.01 -13.99
CA TRP A 130 9.36 7.78 -14.55
C TRP A 130 9.31 7.88 -16.07
N SER A 131 10.30 8.50 -16.71
CA SER A 131 10.35 8.69 -18.16
C SER A 131 10.86 7.43 -18.86
N PRO A 132 10.15 6.89 -19.87
CA PRO A 132 10.64 5.78 -20.69
C PRO A 132 11.93 6.09 -21.47
N ARG A 133 12.33 7.37 -21.53
CA ARG A 133 13.63 7.78 -22.10
C ARG A 133 14.80 7.36 -21.22
N TYR A 134 14.57 7.15 -19.91
CA TYR A 134 15.55 6.63 -18.99
C TYR A 134 15.55 5.09 -19.06
N ASN A 135 16.67 4.50 -19.48
CA ASN A 135 16.82 3.04 -19.60
C ASN A 135 18.28 2.63 -19.37
N ALA A 136 18.80 2.93 -18.17
CA ALA A 136 20.22 2.76 -17.84
C ALA A 136 20.43 1.78 -16.66
N HIS A 137 20.00 2.17 -15.46
CA HIS A 137 20.13 1.35 -14.25
C HIS A 137 18.79 0.68 -13.88
N MET A 138 18.82 -0.24 -12.91
CA MET A 138 17.66 -0.97 -12.39
C MET A 138 16.72 -0.06 -11.59
N ASN A 139 16.12 0.93 -12.26
CA ASN A 139 15.19 1.86 -11.64
C ASN A 139 14.12 2.29 -12.66
N GLY A 140 12.92 2.58 -12.16
CA GLY A 140 11.77 2.99 -12.95
C GLY A 140 10.72 3.69 -12.09
N ASP A 141 9.54 3.90 -12.65
CA ASP A 141 8.41 4.45 -11.89
C ASP A 141 8.00 3.47 -10.77
N THR A 142 7.67 4.01 -9.59
CA THR A 142 7.24 3.21 -8.45
C THR A 142 5.77 2.84 -8.60
N SER A 143 5.39 1.62 -8.21
CA SER A 143 3.99 1.23 -8.24
C SER A 143 3.17 2.04 -7.23
N LEU A 144 2.00 2.55 -7.68
CA LEU A 144 0.99 3.19 -6.84
C LEU A 144 0.65 2.38 -5.58
N PRO A 145 0.37 1.06 -5.64
CA PRO A 145 0.06 0.30 -4.43
C PRO A 145 1.22 0.27 -3.43
N GLY A 146 2.47 0.17 -3.87
CA GLY A 146 3.63 0.19 -2.97
C GLY A 146 3.78 1.53 -2.26
N MET A 147 3.68 2.62 -3.01
CA MET A 147 3.75 3.98 -2.46
C MET A 147 2.60 4.30 -1.51
N LEU A 148 1.35 3.97 -1.91
CA LEU A 148 0.16 4.22 -1.09
C LEU A 148 0.15 3.39 0.19
N GLY A 149 0.55 2.11 0.11
CA GLY A 149 0.67 1.25 1.28
C GLY A 149 1.67 1.78 2.29
N TYR A 150 2.83 2.27 1.82
CA TYR A 150 3.84 2.89 2.68
C TYR A 150 3.31 4.16 3.37
N LEU A 151 2.74 5.10 2.60
CA LEU A 151 2.21 6.35 3.14
C LEU A 151 1.06 6.11 4.14
N ALA A 152 0.16 5.17 3.84
CA ALA A 152 -0.94 4.83 4.74
C ALA A 152 -0.42 4.24 6.07
N ALA A 153 0.53 3.30 6.01
CA ALA A 153 1.12 2.72 7.21
C ALA A 153 1.93 3.74 8.03
N ALA A 154 2.60 4.69 7.36
CA ALA A 154 3.39 5.73 8.03
C ALA A 154 2.55 6.61 8.98
N LEU A 155 1.26 6.81 8.69
CA LEU A 155 0.34 7.56 9.57
C LEU A 155 0.03 6.86 10.90
N PHE A 156 0.26 5.54 10.96
CA PHE A 156 0.15 4.71 12.16
C PHE A 156 1.52 4.40 12.81
N ASN A 157 2.61 4.65 12.09
CA ASN A 157 4.00 4.51 12.54
C ASN A 157 4.28 3.19 13.32
N PRO A 158 3.95 2.01 12.75
CA PRO A 158 4.16 0.74 13.44
C PRO A 158 5.64 0.37 13.53
N ASN A 159 6.02 -0.35 14.59
CA ASN A 159 7.37 -0.90 14.76
C ASN A 159 7.37 -2.44 14.71
N ASN A 160 7.68 -3.00 13.55
CA ASN A 160 7.63 -4.44 13.30
C ASN A 160 8.64 -5.29 14.08
N VAL A 161 9.62 -4.69 14.77
CA VAL A 161 10.53 -5.41 15.69
C VAL A 161 9.76 -5.95 16.91
N CYS A 162 8.74 -5.21 17.37
CA CYS A 162 7.97 -5.55 18.55
C CYS A 162 6.50 -5.71 18.18
N THR A 163 6.00 -6.95 18.18
CA THR A 163 4.62 -7.28 17.78
C THR A 163 3.53 -6.49 18.51
N GLU A 164 3.77 -6.07 19.75
CA GLU A 164 2.85 -5.20 20.52
C GLU A 164 2.70 -3.78 19.94
N SER A 165 3.72 -3.30 19.22
CA SER A 165 3.76 -1.99 18.54
C SER A 165 3.37 -2.07 17.06
N SER A 166 3.01 -3.27 16.58
CA SER A 166 2.73 -3.54 15.16
C SER A 166 1.87 -4.80 14.95
N PRO A 167 0.78 -5.01 15.72
CA PRO A 167 0.08 -6.30 15.73
C PRO A 167 -0.50 -6.67 14.36
N LEU A 168 -0.88 -5.67 13.54
CA LEU A 168 -1.33 -5.89 12.18
C LEU A 168 -0.16 -6.02 11.20
N THR A 169 0.78 -5.06 11.18
CA THR A 169 1.83 -5.02 10.17
C THR A 169 2.90 -6.09 10.34
N SER A 170 3.10 -6.64 11.55
CA SER A 170 3.92 -7.85 11.75
C SER A 170 3.30 -9.09 11.12
N VAL A 171 1.96 -9.21 11.12
CA VAL A 171 1.28 -10.32 10.44
C VAL A 171 1.33 -10.13 8.92
N ILE A 172 1.14 -8.90 8.43
CA ILE A 172 1.32 -8.57 7.01
C ILE A 172 2.74 -8.92 6.55
N GLU A 173 3.77 -8.56 7.32
CA GLU A 173 5.17 -8.90 6.99
C GLU A 173 5.39 -10.42 6.92
N ARG A 174 4.85 -11.17 7.89
CA ARG A 174 4.90 -12.63 7.87
C ARG A 174 4.26 -13.19 6.60
N ASP A 175 3.09 -12.68 6.22
CA ASP A 175 2.36 -13.15 5.04
C ASP A 175 3.11 -12.81 3.74
N VAL A 176 3.73 -11.64 3.65
CA VAL A 176 4.65 -11.29 2.55
C VAL A 176 5.84 -12.25 2.50
N GLY A 177 6.42 -12.62 3.65
CA GLY A 177 7.48 -13.63 3.72
C GLY A 177 7.04 -14.99 3.17
N LEU A 178 5.82 -15.43 3.49
CA LEU A 178 5.25 -16.66 2.93
C LEU A 178 4.97 -16.56 1.43
N GLN A 179 4.49 -15.42 0.95
CA GLN A 179 4.31 -15.18 -0.49
C GLN A 179 5.65 -15.26 -1.24
N LEU A 180 6.73 -14.73 -0.65
CA LEU A 180 8.08 -14.84 -1.21
C LEU A 180 8.57 -16.29 -1.21
N CYS A 181 8.35 -17.05 -0.13
CA CYS A 181 8.67 -18.48 -0.10
C CYS A 181 7.94 -19.26 -1.20
N GLN A 182 6.63 -19.03 -1.35
CA GLN A 182 5.82 -19.67 -2.38
C GLN A 182 6.28 -19.28 -3.80
N MET A 183 6.60 -18.00 -4.03
CA MET A 183 7.13 -17.51 -5.31
C MET A 183 8.44 -18.20 -5.69
N LEU A 184 9.29 -18.50 -4.70
CA LEU A 184 10.58 -19.16 -4.89
C LEU A 184 10.49 -20.70 -4.87
N GLY A 185 9.33 -21.27 -4.54
CA GLY A 185 9.08 -22.72 -4.53
C GLY A 185 9.51 -23.46 -3.25
N TYR A 186 9.60 -22.76 -2.12
CA TYR A 186 9.84 -23.37 -0.79
C TYR A 186 8.56 -23.91 -0.14
#